data_AF-A0A2A8GY72-F1
#
_entry.id   AF-A0A2A8GY72-F1
#
_cell.length_a   1.000
_cell.length_b   1.000
_cell.length_c   1.000
_cell.angle_alpha   90.00
_cell.angle_beta   90.00
_cell.angle_gamma   90.00
#
_symmetry.space_group_name_H-M   'P 1'
#
loop_
_entity.id
_entity.type
_entity.pdbx_description
1 polymer ?
#
loop_
_entity_poly.entity_id
_entity_poly.type
_entity_poly.pdbx_seq_one_letter_code
_entity_poly.pdbx_strand_id
1 'polypeptide(L)'
;MAGRIKGITIEIGGETTGLQNALKDVNKQSDALAKELKDVERLLKFDPGNVEALAQKQKLLAQQIENTTQKLDKLKTAEQQVQAQFQNG
;
A
#
# COMPACT_ATOMS: atom_id res chain seq x y z
N MET A 1 20.28 -10.27 -32.07
CA MET A 1 20.13 -9.79 -30.68
C MET A 1 18.86 -10.37 -30.08
N ALA A 2 19.06 -11.20 -29.06
CA ALA A 2 18.15 -11.60 -27.98
C ALA A 2 16.68 -11.87 -28.35
N GLY A 3 16.40 -13.15 -28.61
CA GLY A 3 15.05 -13.69 -28.47
C GLY A 3 14.59 -13.45 -27.02
N ARG A 4 13.68 -12.49 -26.85
CA ARG A 4 12.99 -12.27 -25.58
C ARG A 4 12.37 -13.58 -25.15
N ILE A 5 12.77 -13.99 -23.97
CA ILE A 5 12.40 -15.19 -23.27
C ILE A 5 10.89 -15.09 -23.03
N LYS A 6 10.09 -15.70 -23.93
CA LYS A 6 8.62 -15.66 -23.88
C LYS A 6 8.07 -16.18 -22.54
N GLY A 7 8.80 -17.05 -21.83
CA GLY A 7 8.48 -17.49 -20.48
C GLY A 7 8.65 -16.38 -19.43
N ILE A 8 9.82 -15.73 -19.40
CA ILE A 8 10.15 -14.69 -18.41
C ILE A 8 9.24 -13.46 -18.55
N THR A 9 8.84 -13.07 -19.77
CA THR A 9 7.90 -11.93 -19.94
C THR A 9 6.48 -12.25 -19.47
N ILE A 10 6.01 -13.49 -19.61
CA ILE A 10 4.68 -13.92 -19.14
C ILE A 10 4.68 -14.07 -17.61
N GLU A 11 5.75 -14.59 -17.01
CA GLU A 11 5.92 -14.66 -15.56
C GLU A 11 6.03 -13.27 -14.92
N ILE A 12 6.81 -12.35 -15.50
CA ILE A 12 6.86 -10.94 -15.08
C ILE A 12 5.48 -10.28 -15.20
N GLY A 13 4.76 -10.50 -16.30
CA GLY A 13 3.42 -9.90 -16.52
C GLY A 13 2.37 -10.39 -15.53
N GLY A 14 2.41 -11.68 -15.15
CA GLY A 14 1.51 -12.27 -14.16
C GLY A 14 1.76 -11.78 -12.74
N GLU A 15 3.02 -11.78 -12.30
CA GLU A 15 3.39 -11.29 -10.96
C GLU A 15 3.22 -9.77 -10.83
N THR A 16 3.61 -8.99 -11.85
CA THR A 16 3.43 -7.52 -11.81
C THR A 16 1.96 -7.12 -11.77
N THR A 17 1.04 -7.91 -12.34
CA THR A 17 -0.41 -7.66 -12.25
C THR A 17 -0.94 -7.91 -10.83
N GLY A 18 -0.50 -8.99 -10.17
CA GLY A 18 -0.84 -9.26 -8.78
C GLY A 18 -0.32 -8.17 -7.83
N LEU A 19 0.91 -7.71 -8.07
CA LEU A 19 1.53 -6.62 -7.32
C LEU A 19 0.84 -5.27 -7.55
N GLN A 20 0.50 -4.94 -8.79
CA GLN A 20 -0.27 -3.72 -9.11
C GLN A 20 -1.64 -3.74 -8.43
N ASN A 21 -2.34 -4.87 -8.43
CA ASN A 21 -3.63 -5.00 -7.75
C ASN A 21 -3.48 -4.83 -6.23
N ALA A 22 -2.49 -5.51 -5.64
CA ALA A 22 -2.21 -5.41 -4.21
C ALA A 22 -1.81 -3.99 -3.77
N LEU A 23 -1.05 -3.27 -4.60
CA LEU A 23 -0.71 -1.85 -4.35
C LEU A 23 -1.92 -0.95 -4.54
N LYS A 24 -2.79 -1.23 -5.50
CA LYS A 24 -4.03 -0.47 -5.75
C LYS A 24 -5.00 -0.58 -4.58
N ASP A 25 -5.16 -1.76 -4.01
CA ASP A 25 -6.02 -1.97 -2.85
C ASP A 25 -5.48 -1.28 -1.60
N VAL A 26 -4.17 -1.37 -1.36
CA VAL A 26 -3.52 -0.66 -0.25
C VAL A 26 -3.61 0.87 -0.43
N ASN A 27 -3.49 1.36 -1.66
CA ASN A 27 -3.69 2.78 -1.96
C ASN A 27 -5.12 3.24 -1.68
N LYS A 28 -6.13 2.46 -2.11
CA LYS A 28 -7.54 2.79 -1.82
C LYS A 28 -7.82 2.82 -0.32
N GLN A 29 -7.30 1.85 0.43
CA GLN A 29 -7.42 1.84 1.89
C GLN A 29 -6.76 3.07 2.52
N SER A 30 -5.58 3.45 2.02
CA SER A 30 -4.87 4.67 2.47
C SER A 30 -5.68 5.94 2.20
N ASP A 31 -6.33 6.05 1.03
CA ASP A 31 -7.19 7.18 0.69
C ASP A 31 -8.45 7.24 1.57
N ALA A 32 -9.05 6.10 1.87
CA ALA A 32 -10.21 6.02 2.78
C ALA A 32 -9.81 6.45 4.20
N LEU A 33 -8.71 5.91 4.72
CA LEU A 33 -8.13 6.29 6.01
C LEU A 33 -7.85 7.79 6.09
N ALA A 34 -7.26 8.38 5.04
CA ALA A 34 -6.97 9.81 5.00
C ALA A 34 -8.23 10.69 5.02
N LYS A 35 -9.33 10.23 4.43
CA LYS A 35 -10.62 10.93 4.51
C LYS A 35 -11.20 10.85 5.92
N GLU A 36 -11.24 9.67 6.51
CA GLU A 36 -11.71 9.48 7.89
C GLU A 36 -10.87 10.30 8.88
N LEU A 37 -9.55 10.35 8.70
CA LEU A 37 -8.65 11.16 9.53
C LEU A 37 -9.00 12.64 9.44
N LYS A 38 -9.31 13.16 8.24
CA LYS A 38 -9.73 14.55 8.04
C LYS A 38 -11.06 14.85 8.72
N ASP A 39 -12.01 13.92 8.67
CA ASP A 39 -13.33 14.11 9.27
C ASP A 39 -13.25 14.06 10.79
N VAL A 40 -12.46 13.15 11.35
CA VAL A 40 -12.13 13.11 12.78
C VAL A 40 -11.39 14.38 13.21
N GLU A 41 -10.46 14.89 12.42
CA GLU A 41 -9.78 16.16 12.71
C GLU A 41 -10.69 17.37 12.66
N ARG A 42 -11.65 17.41 11.73
CA ARG A 42 -12.68 18.46 11.71
C ARG A 42 -13.58 18.38 12.93
N LEU A 43 -13.96 17.17 13.32
CA LEU A 43 -14.78 16.96 14.51
C LEU A 43 -14.02 17.37 15.78
N LEU A 44 -12.75 17.01 15.91
CA LEU A 44 -11.88 17.46 17.01
C LEU A 44 -11.61 18.98 17.00
N LYS A 45 -11.66 19.64 15.84
CA LYS A 45 -11.59 21.11 15.77
C LYS A 45 -12.85 21.79 16.30
N PHE A 46 -14.01 21.17 16.06
CA PHE A 46 -15.30 21.67 16.54
C PHE A 46 -15.52 21.33 18.02
N ASP A 47 -15.12 20.13 18.43
CA ASP A 47 -15.21 19.61 19.79
C ASP A 47 -13.86 19.02 20.23
N PRO A 48 -12.93 19.87 20.71
CA PRO A 48 -11.59 19.44 21.13
C PRO A 48 -11.59 18.56 22.40
N GLY A 49 -12.71 18.49 23.13
CA GLY A 49 -12.88 17.60 24.28
C GLY A 49 -13.35 16.19 23.92
N ASN A 50 -13.56 15.90 22.63
CA ASN A 50 -14.15 14.65 22.19
C ASN A 50 -13.16 13.48 22.29
N VAL A 51 -13.24 12.74 23.40
CA VAL A 51 -12.37 11.59 23.69
C VAL A 51 -12.58 10.44 22.70
N GLU A 52 -13.81 10.25 22.19
CA GLU A 52 -14.10 9.21 21.18
C GLU A 52 -13.40 9.52 19.86
N ALA A 53 -13.42 10.77 19.42
CA ALA A 53 -12.74 11.23 18.23
C ALA A 53 -11.21 11.13 18.38
N LEU A 54 -10.68 11.41 19.57
CA LEU A 54 -9.25 11.21 19.87
C LEU A 54 -8.87 9.72 19.75
N ALA A 55 -9.69 8.82 20.30
CA ALA A 55 -9.49 7.38 20.20
C ALA A 55 -9.59 6.90 18.75
N GLN A 56 -10.57 7.39 17.98
CA GLN A 56 -10.68 7.12 16.54
C GLN A 56 -9.45 7.61 15.79
N LYS A 57 -8.94 8.82 16.08
CA LYS A 57 -7.72 9.35 15.44
C LYS A 57 -6.53 8.42 15.68
N GLN A 58 -6.33 8.00 16.92
CA GLN A 58 -5.24 7.06 17.28
C GLN A 58 -5.38 5.73 16.54
N LYS A 59 -6.60 5.18 16.46
CA LYS A 59 -6.88 3.94 15.72
C LYS A 59 -6.59 4.09 14.23
N LEU A 60 -7.02 5.18 13.61
CA LEU A 60 -6.77 5.46 12.18
C LEU A 60 -5.28 5.62 11.91
N LEU A 61 -4.55 6.32 12.78
CA LEU A 61 -3.09 6.44 12.66
C LEU A 61 -2.39 5.08 12.76
N ALA A 62 -2.79 4.22 13.70
CA ALA A 62 -2.26 2.86 13.80
C ALA A 62 -2.53 2.04 12.53
N GLN A 63 -3.75 2.10 12.00
CA GLN A 63 -4.12 1.43 10.74
C GLN A 63 -3.35 1.99 9.54
N GLN A 64 -3.09 3.29 9.51
CA GLN A 64 -2.30 3.92 8.46
C GLN A 64 -0.84 3.46 8.49
N ILE A 65 -0.26 3.32 9.69
CA ILE A 65 1.09 2.77 9.88
C ILE A 65 1.13 1.33 9.38
N GLU A 66 0.17 0.50 9.80
CA GLU A 66 0.09 -0.90 9.37
C GLU A 66 -0.02 -1.02 7.84
N ASN A 67 -0.92 -0.25 7.22
CA ASN A 67 -1.06 -0.24 5.76
C ASN A 67 0.21 0.24 5.06
N THR A 68 0.90 1.24 5.61
CA THR A 68 2.16 1.73 5.05
C THR A 68 3.27 0.68 5.15
N THR A 69 3.37 -0.01 6.28
CA THR A 69 4.30 -1.13 6.46
C THR A 69 4.00 -2.25 5.45
N GLN A 70 2.73 -2.66 5.32
CA GLN A 70 2.33 -3.67 4.34
C GLN A 70 2.64 -3.24 2.90
N LYS A 71 2.45 -1.96 2.57
CA LYS A 71 2.82 -1.42 1.25
C LYS A 71 4.32 -1.53 1.02
N LEU A 72 5.12 -1.15 2.01
CA LEU A 72 6.58 -1.16 1.94
C LEU A 72 7.12 -2.59 1.82
N ASP A 73 6.57 -3.53 2.57
CA ASP A 73 6.94 -4.95 2.47
C ASP A 73 6.60 -5.52 1.09
N LYS A 74 5.41 -5.22 0.55
CA LYS A 74 5.03 -5.63 -0.81
C LYS A 74 5.97 -5.04 -1.86
N LEU A 75 6.33 -3.76 -1.73
CA LEU A 75 7.28 -3.10 -2.64
C LEU A 75 8.68 -3.73 -2.55
N LYS A 76 9.17 -4.04 -1.35
CA LYS A 76 10.46 -4.74 -1.18
C LYS A 76 10.45 -6.12 -1.83
N THR A 77 9.39 -6.91 -1.63
CA THR A 77 9.25 -8.22 -2.27
C THR A 77 9.22 -8.07 -3.79
N ALA A 78 8.51 -7.07 -4.31
CA ALA A 78 8.48 -6.76 -5.74
C ALA A 78 9.87 -6.45 -6.29
N GLU A 79 10.62 -5.56 -5.62
CA GLU A 79 11.98 -5.20 -6.01
C GLU A 79 12.89 -6.42 -6.00
N GLN A 80 12.80 -7.28 -4.98
CA GLN A 80 13.57 -8.52 -4.91
C GLN A 80 13.25 -9.48 -6.06
N GLN A 81 11.96 -9.65 -6.40
CA GLN A 81 11.53 -10.50 -7.51
C GLN A 81 12.05 -9.98 -8.85
N VAL A 82 11.92 -8.67 -9.10
CA VAL A 82 12.43 -8.03 -10.32
C VAL A 82 13.95 -8.14 -10.40
N GLN A 83 14.67 -7.93 -9.29
CA GLN A 83 16.13 -8.05 -9.25
C GLN A 83 16.58 -9.48 -9.52
N ALA A 84 15.92 -10.48 -8.94
CA ALA A 84 16.22 -11.89 -9.18
C ALA A 84 15.95 -12.28 -10.64
N GLN A 85 14.85 -11.81 -11.23
CA GLN A 85 14.54 -12.05 -12.64
C GLN A 85 15.53 -11.34 -13.57
N PHE A 86 16.03 -10.17 -13.20
CA PHE A 86 17.08 -9.46 -13.95
C PHE A 86 18.45 -10.14 -13.87
N GLN A 87 18.80 -10.76 -12.73
CA GLN A 87 20.05 -11.52 -12.60
C GLN A 87 20.04 -12.87 -13.31
N ASN A 88 18.85 -13.50 -13.46
CA ASN A 88 18.68 -14.79 -14.11
C ASN A 88 18.41 -14.68 -15.64
N GLY A 89 18.32 -13.46 -16.19
CA GLY A 89 18.08 -13.18 -17.61
C GLY A 89 19.32 -12.67 -18.34
#